data_AF-A0A3D3ZX79-F1
#
_entry.id   AF-A0A3D3ZX79-F1
#
_cell.length_a   1.000
_cell.length_b   1.000
_cell.length_c   1.000
_cell.angle_alpha   90.00
_cell.angle_beta   90.00
_cell.angle_gamma   90.00
#
_symmetry.space_group_name_H-M   'P 1'
#
loop_
_entity.id
_entity.type
_entity.pdbx_description
1 polymer ?
#
loop_
_entity_poly.entity_id
_entity_poly.type
_entity_poly.pdbx_seq_one_letter_code
_entity_poly.pdbx_strand_id
1 'polypeptide(L)' 'MRIALITRDKPGALQVRLDNRDAHLAYIAETNVVEMAGPFLDADGTMCGSMIIMNVDDLAAAHTWAKNDPYAKA' A
#
# COMPACT_ATOMS: atom_id res chain seq x y z
N MET A 1 4.21 -17.00 3.82
CA MET A 1 4.61 -16.99 2.38
C MET A 1 4.83 -15.55 1.93
N ARG A 2 5.79 -15.30 1.04
CA ARG A 2 6.06 -13.95 0.53
C ARG A 2 5.12 -13.60 -0.61
N ILE A 3 4.45 -12.46 -0.50
CA ILE A 3 3.55 -11.91 -1.53
C ILE A 3 4.00 -10.49 -1.88
N ALA A 4 4.05 -10.21 -3.18
CA ALA A 4 4.25 -8.87 -3.72
C ALA A 4 2.88 -8.26 -4.07
N LEU A 5 2.48 -7.25 -3.33
CA LEU A 5 1.29 -6.45 -3.59
C LEU A 5 1.70 -5.19 -4.35
N ILE A 6 1.14 -5.02 -5.55
CA ILE A 6 1.38 -3.88 -6.43
C ILE A 6 0.06 -3.13 -6.57
N THR A 7 0.07 -1.84 -6.25
CA THR A 7 -1.08 -0.94 -6.38
C THR A 7 -0.71 0.28 -7.22
N ARG A 8 -1.71 0.84 -7.91
CA ARG A 8 -1.59 2.07 -8.69
C ARG A 8 -2.63 3.06 -8.21
N ASP A 9 -2.20 4.29 -7.99
CA ASP A 9 -3.11 5.38 -7.65
C ASP A 9 -4.01 5.67 -8.87
N LYS A 10 -5.26 6.09 -8.62
CA LYS A 10 -6.13 6.56 -9.70
C LYS A 10 -5.54 7.85 -10.31
N PRO A 11 -5.80 8.16 -11.60
CA PRO A 11 -5.35 9.42 -12.18
C PRO A 11 -5.81 10.63 -11.36
N GLY A 12 -4.89 11.55 -11.04
CA GLY A 12 -5.18 12.75 -10.25
C GLY A 12 -5.40 12.51 -8.74
N ALA A 13 -5.18 11.30 -8.22
CA ALA A 13 -5.45 10.97 -6.81
C ALA A 13 -4.29 11.28 -5.84
N LEU A 14 -3.32 12.11 -6.22
CA LEU A 14 -2.17 12.44 -5.36
C LEU A 14 -2.61 13.01 -4.01
N GLN A 15 -3.57 13.94 -4.00
CA GLN A 15 -4.03 14.53 -2.74
C GLN A 15 -4.69 13.50 -1.83
N VAL A 16 -5.53 12.62 -2.38
CA VAL A 16 -6.15 11.51 -1.63
C VAL A 16 -5.07 10.64 -0.98
N ARG A 17 -3.98 10.36 -1.71
CA ARG A 17 -2.83 9.64 -1.15
C ARG A 17 -2.18 10.42 -0.01
N LEU A 18 -1.91 11.71 -0.18
CA LEU A 18 -1.25 12.51 0.85
C LEU A 18 -2.09 12.58 2.13
N ASP A 19 -3.40 12.80 1.99
CA ASP A 19 -4.34 12.90 3.12
C ASP A 19 -4.46 11.60 3.92
N ASN A 20 -4.28 10.44 3.27
CA ASN A 20 -4.41 9.13 3.89
C ASN A 20 -3.06 8.48 4.23
N ARG A 21 -1.93 9.15 3.93
CA ARG A 21 -0.60 8.56 4.00
C ARG A 21 -0.21 8.12 5.40
N ASP A 22 -0.48 8.97 6.40
CA ASP A 22 -0.10 8.67 7.78
C ASP A 22 -0.91 7.48 8.33
N ALA A 23 -2.20 7.42 8.01
CA ALA A 23 -3.06 6.29 8.36
C ALA A 23 -2.57 4.98 7.70
N HIS A 24 -2.21 5.05 6.42
CA HIS A 24 -1.64 3.91 5.69
C HIS A 24 -0.33 3.41 6.32
N LEU A 25 0.58 4.32 6.67
CA LEU A 25 1.85 3.96 7.33
C LEU A 25 1.63 3.37 8.73
N ALA A 26 0.69 3.93 9.50
CA ALA A 26 0.30 3.37 10.79
C ALA A 26 -0.26 1.95 10.66
N TYR A 27 -1.12 1.69 9.66
CA TYR A 27 -1.66 0.37 9.37
C TYR A 27 -0.58 -0.66 8.98
N ILE A 28 0.39 -0.24 8.16
CA ILE A 28 1.57 -1.08 7.85
C ILE A 28 2.31 -1.46 9.14
N ALA A 29 2.59 -0.49 10.01
CA ALA A 29 3.31 -0.73 11.26
C ALA A 29 2.53 -1.62 12.24
N GLU A 30 1.23 -1.39 12.38
CA GLU A 30 0.34 -2.13 13.28
C GLU A 30 0.22 -3.61 12.87
N THR A 31 0.04 -3.87 11.58
CA THR A 31 -0.16 -5.24 11.07
C THR A 31 1.10 -6.08 11.15
N ASN A 32 2.29 -5.48 11.09
CA ASN A 32 3.59 -6.13 11.26
C ASN A 32 3.86 -7.32 10.31
N VAL A 33 3.11 -7.42 9.20
CA VAL A 33 3.28 -8.45 8.16
C VAL A 33 4.11 -7.96 6.97
N VAL A 34 4.43 -6.66 6.92
CA VAL A 34 5.15 -6.03 5.80
C VAL A 34 6.66 -6.07 6.06
N GLU A 35 7.40 -6.72 5.16
CA GLU A 35 8.87 -6.78 5.22
C GLU A 35 9.52 -5.57 4.54
N MET A 36 8.91 -5.06 3.46
CA MET A 36 9.40 -3.92 2.69
C MET A 36 8.23 -3.21 1.99
N ALA A 37 8.21 -1.88 1.99
CA ALA A 37 7.23 -1.11 1.23
C ALA A 37 7.83 0.20 0.70
N GLY A 38 7.35 0.64 -0.46
CA GLY A 38 7.75 1.92 -1.04
C GLY A 38 6.78 2.40 -2.13
N PRO A 39 6.72 3.73 -2.36
CA PRO A 39 5.96 4.28 -3.46
C PRO A 39 6.60 3.92 -4.81
N PHE A 40 5.77 3.74 -5.84
CA PHE A 40 6.24 4.02 -7.19
C PHE A 40 6.26 5.52 -7.40
N LEU A 41 7.24 5.99 -8.17
CA LEU A 41 7.36 7.38 -8.59
C LEU A 41 7.19 7.45 -10.11
N ASP A 42 6.55 8.51 -10.59
CA ASP A 42 6.52 8.86 -12.01
C ASP A 42 7.79 9.63 -12.43
N ALA A 43 7.82 10.11 -13.67
CA ALA A 43 8.96 10.82 -14.23
C ALA A 43 9.28 12.15 -13.51
N ASP A 44 8.30 12.75 -12.85
CA ASP A 44 8.44 14.00 -12.11
C ASP A 44 8.76 13.76 -10.62
N GLY A 45 8.96 12.49 -10.23
CA GLY A 45 9.20 12.10 -8.84
C GLY A 45 7.94 12.07 -7.99
N THR A 46 6.75 12.15 -8.61
CA THR A 46 5.48 12.13 -7.91
C THR A 46 5.04 10.70 -7.65
N MET A 47 4.55 10.49 -6.44
CA MET A 47 4.02 9.24 -5.95
C MET A 47 2.80 8.75 -6.76
N CYS A 48 2.86 7.54 -7.36
CA CYS A 48 1.85 7.01 -8.30
C CYS A 48 1.51 5.51 -8.10
N GLY A 49 1.36 5.09 -6.85
CA GLY A 49 1.15 3.70 -6.44
C GLY A 49 2.15 3.22 -5.39
N SER A 50 2.08 1.92 -5.07
CA SER A 50 2.92 1.29 -4.04
C SER A 50 3.33 -0.13 -4.41
N MET A 51 4.55 -0.49 -4.02
CA MET A 51 5.05 -1.86 -3.97
C MET A 51 5.20 -2.27 -2.51
N ILE A 52 4.63 -3.40 -2.14
CA ILE A 52 4.64 -3.92 -0.77
C ILE A 52 5.02 -5.41 -0.83
N ILE A 53 6.05 -5.80 -0.09
CA ILE A 53 6.45 -7.18 0.15
C ILE A 53 6.01 -7.56 1.56
N MET A 54 5.18 -8.59 1.66
CA MET A 54 4.62 -9.05 2.93
C MET A 54 4.80 -10.55 3.13
N ASN A 55 4.88 -10.97 4.39
CA ASN A 55 4.88 -12.37 4.80
C ASN A 55 3.55 -12.69 5.52
N VAL A 56 2.68 -13.41 4.82
CA VAL A 56 1.33 -13.78 5.31
C VAL A 56 1.09 -15.27 5.09
N ASP A 57 0.06 -15.85 5.72
CA ASP A 57 -0.17 -17.30 5.64
C ASP A 57 -0.60 -17.77 4.24
N ASP A 58 -1.44 -16.99 3.57
CA ASP A 58 -1.97 -17.30 2.25
C ASP A 58 -2.33 -16.04 1.43
N LEU A 59 -2.79 -16.25 0.20
CA LEU A 59 -3.22 -15.17 -0.69
C LEU A 59 -4.51 -14.48 -0.22
N ALA A 60 -5.38 -15.17 0.51
CA ALA A 60 -6.61 -14.60 1.04
C ALA A 60 -6.34 -13.58 2.16
N ALA A 61 -5.34 -13.85 3.00
CA ALA A 61 -4.81 -12.91 3.99
C ALA A 61 -4.27 -11.64 3.32
N ALA A 62 -3.47 -11.77 2.25
CA ALA A 62 -3.00 -10.60 1.49
C ALA A 62 -4.14 -9.77 0.88
N HIS A 63 -5.16 -10.43 0.29
CA HIS A 63 -6.33 -9.71 -0.22
C HIS A 63 -7.11 -8.99 0.88
N THR A 64 -7.28 -9.62 2.04
CA THR A 64 -7.97 -9.04 3.19
C THR A 64 -7.19 -7.84 3.72
N TRP A 65 -5.87 -7.95 3.83
CA TRP A 65 -5.00 -6.85 4.21
C TRP A 65 -5.12 -5.67 3.24
N ALA A 66 -5.05 -5.95 1.93
CA ALA A 66 -5.12 -4.93 0.88
C ALA A 66 -6.47 -4.19 0.85
N LYS A 67 -7.59 -4.87 1.10
CA LYS A 67 -8.92 -4.25 1.20
C LYS A 67 -9.08 -3.36 2.45
N ASN A 68 -8.30 -3.64 3.50
CA ASN A 68 -8.40 -2.92 4.77
C ASN A 68 -7.47 -1.72 4.87
N ASP A 69 -6.49 -1.63 3.98
CA ASP A 69 -5.58 -0.50 3.85
C ASP A 69 -6.36 0.83 3.70
N PRO A 70 -6.00 1.89 4.47
CA PRO A 70 -6.60 3.22 4.34
C PRO A 70 -6.61 3.76 2.91
N TYR A 71 -5.60 3.48 2.08
CA TYR A 71 -5.61 3.89 0.67
C TYR A 71 -6.69 3.16 -0.16
N ALA A 72 -7.00 1.90 0.16
CA ALA A 72 -8.04 1.15 -0.56
C ALA A 72 -9.45 1.59 -0.17
N LYS A 73 -9.62 2.18 1.01
CA LYS A 73 -10.89 2.71 1.53
C LYS A 73 -11.19 4.14 1.07
N ALA A 74 -10.23 4.81 0.44
CA ALA A 74 -10.32 6.19 -0.02
C ALA A 74 -10.67 6.35 -1.51
#